data_AF-A0A4Q1JK77-F1
#
_entry.id   AF-A0A4Q1JK77-F1
#
_cell.length_a   1.000
_cell.length_b   1.000
_cell.length_c   1.000
_cell.angle_alpha   90.00
_cell.angle_beta   90.00
_cell.angle_gamma   90.00
#
_symmetry.space_group_name_H-M   'P 1'
#
loop_
_entity.id
_entity.type
_entity.pdbx_description
1 polymer ?
#
loop_
_entity_poly.entity_id
_entity_poly.type
_entity_poly.pdbx_seq_one_letter_code
_entity_poly.pdbx_strand_id
1 'polypeptide(L)'
;MIEEVVKVHDKFSVEIKMGYEARKDRKVNEFSVKTWLFIPSKLDINSSTYKKEDFYNDFNSNIRLITPPYLLREIAHGDQSVFSYLKEAFEKVANYPGPKNEANYEYHIRMFHSILKSALRREIQHILNNDMSDDRRYLIDAYIENVRTIAQHYRDLRPIVNVPTIQKEMFDYFLFGDEFMSNQFEQNSAYLYRGLRKRYPADFDRSKDEILNLIKDEIAYKRAKGYLVVEKDSADRNRWLVHRKGVFNKYFEGQLLLSSRKKKEGLFMMQLLYSIAAGMAMIIGAALTFIFQKSLGGFTIPLYVALVIIYMLKDRIKDLSRHYLVGKINKRFFDHKTIIRVKGDEKIGWCKESFDFVSEDSVPLRVMKHRNRSRIIDIESRGVGEKIIFYRKLLRLDQKALDNSYGSYNITGVVDIIRFNVSRFIQKMDNPEIPLYYLNDDEFEKLSGEKVYFMNMVLRFKLDDETAYRRYRIIFNRRGIKKVEKV
;
A
#
# COMPACT_ATOMS: atom_id res chain seq x y z
N MET A 1 -1.87 -15.19 -9.01
CA MET A 1 -0.52 -14.66 -9.26
C MET A 1 -0.36 -13.40 -8.40
N ILE A 2 0.82 -13.09 -7.84
CA ILE A 2 1.01 -11.82 -7.12
C ILE A 2 1.52 -10.79 -8.12
N GLU A 3 0.70 -9.81 -8.45
CA GLU A 3 1.11 -8.67 -9.29
C GLU A 3 1.77 -7.60 -8.42
N GLU A 4 2.98 -7.16 -8.79
CA GLU A 4 3.69 -6.14 -8.05
C GLU A 4 4.04 -4.90 -8.89
N VAL A 5 3.79 -3.72 -8.34
CA VAL A 5 4.23 -2.44 -8.92
C VAL A 5 4.92 -1.64 -7.83
N VAL A 6 6.19 -1.29 -8.08
CA VAL A 6 6.96 -0.41 -7.19
C VAL A 6 7.25 0.89 -7.91
N LYS A 7 6.90 2.01 -7.29
CA LYS A 7 7.13 3.34 -7.86
C LYS A 7 7.42 4.39 -6.79
N VAL A 8 8.01 5.50 -7.22
CA VAL A 8 8.13 6.70 -6.37
C VAL A 8 6.72 7.26 -6.13
N HIS A 9 6.34 7.44 -4.87
CA HIS A 9 5.05 8.02 -4.50
C HIS A 9 5.15 9.53 -4.32
N ASP A 10 6.13 9.94 -3.52
CA ASP A 10 6.46 11.33 -3.24
C ASP A 10 7.98 11.45 -3.05
N LYS A 11 8.44 12.64 -2.64
CA LYS A 11 9.86 12.95 -2.43
C LYS A 11 10.56 11.99 -1.45
N PHE A 12 9.86 11.41 -0.49
CA PHE A 12 10.43 10.59 0.59
C PHE A 12 9.79 9.21 0.72
N SER A 13 8.78 8.87 -0.08
CA SER A 13 8.06 7.60 0.02
C SER A 13 8.11 6.80 -1.28
N VAL A 14 8.41 5.51 -1.17
CA VAL A 14 8.18 4.51 -2.23
C VAL A 14 6.84 3.83 -1.98
N GLU A 15 6.02 3.68 -3.02
CA GLU A 15 4.78 2.90 -2.97
C GLU A 15 5.01 1.53 -3.63
N ILE A 16 4.77 0.47 -2.86
CA ILE A 16 4.79 -0.93 -3.29
C ILE A 16 3.35 -1.40 -3.29
N LYS A 17 2.78 -1.64 -4.48
CA LYS A 17 1.45 -2.23 -4.64
C LYS A 17 1.59 -3.71 -4.93
N MET A 18 0.90 -4.53 -4.14
CA MET A 18 0.84 -5.97 -4.33
C MET A 18 -0.62 -6.42 -4.46
N GLY A 19 -0.99 -6.94 -5.62
CA GLY A 19 -2.28 -7.57 -5.86
C GLY A 19 -2.24 -9.04 -5.49
N TYR A 20 -3.13 -9.46 -4.60
CA TYR A 20 -3.31 -10.85 -4.18
C TYR A 20 -4.66 -11.34 -4.69
N GLU A 21 -4.63 -11.96 -5.85
CA GLU A 21 -5.81 -12.60 -6.43
C GLU A 21 -5.97 -14.01 -5.89
N ALA A 22 -7.15 -14.25 -5.31
CA ALA A 22 -7.52 -15.54 -4.75
C ALA A 22 -7.89 -16.50 -5.88
N ARG A 23 -7.38 -17.74 -5.83
CA ARG A 23 -7.79 -18.79 -6.75
C ARG A 23 -9.17 -19.31 -6.33
N LYS A 24 -10.12 -19.32 -7.28
CA LYS A 24 -11.53 -19.67 -7.03
C LYS A 24 -11.74 -21.16 -6.72
N ASP A 25 -10.84 -22.03 -7.14
CA ASP A 25 -10.85 -23.47 -6.85
C ASP A 25 -10.48 -23.79 -5.39
N ARG A 26 -9.97 -22.81 -4.63
CA ARG A 26 -9.52 -22.98 -3.26
C ARG A 26 -10.44 -22.27 -2.28
N LYS A 27 -10.80 -22.97 -1.19
CA LYS A 27 -11.52 -22.37 -0.06
C LYS A 27 -10.71 -21.29 0.65
N VAL A 28 -9.39 -21.49 0.71
CA VAL A 28 -8.45 -20.63 1.43
C VAL A 28 -7.25 -20.37 0.56
N ASN A 29 -6.86 -19.11 0.44
CA ASN A 29 -5.69 -18.67 -0.31
C ASN A 29 -4.66 -18.07 0.66
N GLU A 30 -3.43 -18.59 0.64
CA GLU A 30 -2.32 -18.12 1.48
C GLU A 30 -1.18 -17.57 0.63
N PHE A 31 -0.81 -16.32 0.90
CA PHE A 31 0.23 -15.59 0.19
C PHE A 31 1.36 -15.26 1.16
N SER A 32 2.59 -15.66 0.81
CA SER A 32 3.78 -15.31 1.58
C SER A 32 4.68 -14.38 0.78
N VAL A 33 4.93 -13.20 1.33
CA VAL A 33 5.90 -12.24 0.79
C VAL A 33 7.05 -12.09 1.77
N LYS A 34 8.27 -12.27 1.27
CA LYS A 34 9.49 -12.03 2.03
C LYS A 34 10.28 -10.94 1.33
N THR A 35 10.71 -9.93 2.08
CA THR A 35 11.44 -8.77 1.57
C THR A 35 12.76 -8.65 2.30
N TRP A 36 13.85 -8.54 1.54
CA TRP A 36 15.17 -8.19 2.05
C TRP A 36 15.53 -6.80 1.54
N LEU A 37 15.74 -5.86 2.46
CA LEU A 37 16.26 -4.53 2.14
C LEU A 37 17.74 -4.48 2.53
N PHE A 38 18.60 -4.32 1.53
CA PHE A 38 20.04 -4.19 1.68
C PHE A 38 20.38 -2.72 1.73
N ILE A 39 20.86 -2.28 2.90
CA ILE A 39 21.08 -0.88 3.22
C ILE A 39 22.59 -0.60 3.28
N PRO A 40 23.07 0.48 2.63
CA PRO A 40 24.46 0.91 2.77
C PRO A 40 24.79 1.23 4.24
N SER A 41 25.91 0.68 4.74
CA SER A 41 26.29 0.86 6.15
C SER A 41 26.57 2.31 6.54
N LYS A 42 26.93 3.18 5.59
CA LYS A 42 27.12 4.62 5.80
C LYS A 42 25.86 5.34 6.31
N LEU A 43 24.68 4.77 6.10
CA LEU A 43 23.41 5.36 6.58
C LEU A 43 23.18 5.11 8.07
N ASP A 44 23.98 4.25 8.70
CA ASP A 44 23.90 3.89 10.12
C ASP A 44 22.46 3.52 10.56
N ILE A 45 21.81 2.68 9.75
CA ILE A 45 20.52 2.05 10.01
C ILE A 45 20.76 0.61 10.46
N ASN A 46 20.57 0.34 11.74
CA ASN A 46 20.79 -0.97 12.35
C ASN A 46 19.84 -1.18 13.54
N SER A 47 19.93 -2.34 14.20
CA SER A 47 19.04 -2.70 15.31
C SER A 47 19.08 -1.77 16.52
N SER A 48 20.12 -0.96 16.67
CA SER A 48 20.23 0.05 17.74
C SER A 48 19.67 1.42 17.34
N THR A 49 19.78 1.80 16.06
CA THR A 49 19.38 3.13 15.55
C THR A 49 18.02 3.15 14.87
N TYR A 50 17.47 1.98 14.54
CA TYR A 50 16.19 1.83 13.84
C TYR A 50 15.40 0.67 14.45
N LYS A 51 14.43 1.00 15.31
CA LYS A 51 13.67 -0.02 16.06
C LYS A 51 12.49 -0.53 15.24
N LYS A 52 11.85 -1.60 15.74
CA LYS A 52 10.66 -2.16 15.10
C LYS A 52 9.55 -1.12 14.98
N GLU A 53 9.37 -0.28 16.00
CA GLU A 53 8.38 0.78 16.03
C GLU A 53 8.65 1.82 14.93
N ASP A 54 9.92 2.19 14.72
CA ASP A 54 10.30 3.09 13.63
C ASP A 54 9.97 2.47 12.26
N PHE A 55 10.29 1.18 12.07
CA PHE A 55 9.92 0.46 10.85
C PHE A 55 8.41 0.47 10.60
N TYR A 56 7.59 0.13 11.59
CA TYR A 56 6.14 0.09 11.39
C TYR A 56 5.48 1.47 11.24
N ASN A 57 6.16 2.55 11.64
CA ASN A 57 5.73 3.92 11.37
C ASN A 57 6.10 4.37 9.94
N ASP A 58 7.27 3.97 9.46
CA ASP A 58 7.75 4.30 8.12
C ASP A 58 7.18 3.38 7.04
N PHE A 59 6.77 2.15 7.41
CA PHE A 59 6.29 1.10 6.52
C PHE A 59 4.80 0.83 6.75
N ASN A 60 3.96 1.68 6.15
CA ASN A 60 2.51 1.63 6.32
C ASN A 60 1.83 0.82 5.21
N SER A 61 1.18 -0.27 5.60
CA SER A 61 0.37 -1.12 4.72
C SER A 61 -1.11 -0.74 4.82
N ASN A 62 -1.73 -0.47 3.68
CA ASN A 62 -3.18 -0.28 3.54
C ASN A 62 -3.73 -1.34 2.59
N ILE A 63 -4.56 -2.24 3.12
CA ILE A 63 -5.18 -3.30 2.33
C ILE A 63 -6.56 -2.81 1.87
N ARG A 64 -6.84 -2.98 0.58
CA ARG A 64 -8.13 -2.71 -0.04
C ARG A 64 -8.56 -3.89 -0.91
N LEU A 65 -9.83 -3.98 -1.24
CA LEU A 65 -10.31 -4.95 -2.22
C LEU A 65 -9.83 -4.60 -3.62
N ILE A 66 -9.65 -5.62 -4.46
CA ILE A 66 -9.47 -5.42 -5.89
C ILE A 66 -10.78 -4.87 -6.45
N THR A 67 -10.69 -3.79 -7.23
CA THR A 67 -11.85 -3.22 -7.91
C THR A 67 -12.37 -4.24 -8.93
N PRO A 68 -13.68 -4.57 -8.92
CA PRO A 68 -14.28 -5.46 -9.90
C PRO A 68 -13.90 -5.07 -11.34
N PRO A 69 -13.49 -6.05 -12.18
CA PRO A 69 -13.02 -5.75 -13.51
C PRO A 69 -14.20 -5.54 -14.48
N TYR A 70 -14.53 -4.27 -14.79
CA TYR A 70 -15.47 -3.92 -15.87
C TYR A 70 -14.77 -3.18 -17.02
N LEU A 71 -15.15 -3.48 -18.26
CA LEU A 71 -14.78 -2.69 -19.43
C LEU A 71 -15.61 -1.41 -19.48
N LEU A 72 -15.08 -0.34 -20.10
CA LEU A 72 -15.82 0.92 -20.19
C LEU A 72 -17.13 0.75 -20.99
N ARG A 73 -17.09 -0.02 -22.08
CA ARG A 73 -18.26 -0.39 -22.88
C ARG A 73 -19.33 -1.18 -22.13
N GLU A 74 -18.93 -2.03 -21.19
CA GLU A 74 -19.87 -2.83 -20.38
C GLU A 74 -20.61 -1.93 -19.38
N ILE A 75 -19.93 -0.90 -18.87
CA ILE A 75 -20.58 0.11 -18.02
C ILE A 75 -21.55 0.95 -18.85
N ALA A 76 -21.20 1.30 -20.08
CA ALA A 76 -22.05 2.12 -20.95
C ALA A 76 -23.30 1.36 -21.45
N HIS A 77 -23.14 0.11 -21.92
CA HIS A 77 -24.17 -0.59 -22.72
C HIS A 77 -24.57 -1.98 -22.21
N GLY A 78 -23.99 -2.49 -21.12
CA GLY A 78 -24.27 -3.87 -20.67
C GLY A 78 -25.67 -4.05 -20.06
N ASP A 79 -26.38 -5.12 -20.48
CA ASP A 79 -27.71 -5.50 -19.98
C ASP A 79 -27.73 -5.85 -18.47
N GLN A 80 -26.56 -6.17 -17.89
CA GLN A 80 -26.34 -6.30 -16.44
C GLN A 80 -25.19 -5.39 -15.97
N SER A 81 -25.12 -4.17 -16.50
CA SER A 81 -24.10 -3.20 -16.13
C SER A 81 -24.24 -2.72 -14.68
N VAL A 82 -23.20 -2.06 -14.18
CA VAL A 82 -23.19 -1.42 -12.85
C VAL A 82 -24.36 -0.45 -12.63
N PHE A 83 -24.97 0.07 -13.71
CA PHE A 83 -26.13 0.94 -13.65
C PHE A 83 -27.41 0.24 -13.19
N SER A 84 -27.59 -1.06 -13.43
CA SER A 84 -28.78 -1.78 -12.96
C SER A 84 -28.84 -1.76 -11.43
N TYR A 85 -27.72 -2.07 -10.77
CA TYR A 85 -27.59 -2.01 -9.33
C TYR A 85 -27.75 -0.59 -8.77
N LEU A 86 -27.22 0.42 -9.46
CA LEU A 86 -27.45 1.83 -9.10
C LEU A 86 -28.92 2.20 -9.17
N LYS A 87 -29.58 1.92 -10.30
CA LYS A 87 -30.99 2.26 -10.52
C LYS A 87 -31.87 1.59 -9.49
N GLU A 88 -31.68 0.29 -9.24
CA GLU A 88 -32.41 -0.45 -8.21
C GLU A 88 -32.22 0.17 -6.81
N ALA A 89 -31.00 0.58 -6.46
CA ALA A 89 -30.73 1.23 -5.18
C ALA A 89 -31.41 2.61 -5.07
N PHE A 90 -31.44 3.38 -6.17
CA PHE A 90 -32.08 4.69 -6.24
C PHE A 90 -33.60 4.57 -6.10
N GLU A 91 -34.21 3.61 -6.81
CA GLU A 91 -35.65 3.33 -6.69
C GLU A 91 -36.03 2.86 -5.29
N LYS A 92 -35.20 2.00 -4.66
CA LYS A 92 -35.45 1.53 -3.28
C LYS A 92 -35.39 2.65 -2.26
N VAL A 93 -34.42 3.56 -2.33
CA VAL A 93 -34.32 4.66 -1.38
C VAL A 93 -35.42 5.71 -1.60
N ALA A 94 -35.84 5.93 -2.84
CA ALA A 94 -36.93 6.86 -3.18
C ALA A 94 -38.31 6.35 -2.72
N ASN A 95 -38.59 5.07 -2.90
CA ASN A 95 -39.87 4.46 -2.55
C ASN A 95 -39.96 4.02 -1.08
N TYR A 96 -38.84 3.59 -0.49
CA TYR A 96 -38.78 3.04 0.86
C TYR A 96 -37.60 3.65 1.64
N PRO A 97 -37.65 4.95 1.99
CA PRO A 97 -36.57 5.60 2.72
C PRO A 97 -36.35 4.93 4.08
N GLY A 98 -35.09 4.73 4.44
CA GLY A 98 -34.70 4.14 5.71
C GLY A 98 -33.23 3.75 5.76
N PRO A 99 -32.66 3.53 6.96
CA PRO A 99 -31.20 3.45 7.15
C PRO A 99 -30.51 2.37 6.29
N LYS A 100 -31.19 1.23 6.07
CA LYS A 100 -30.67 0.14 5.23
C LYS A 100 -30.59 0.54 3.75
N ASN A 101 -31.63 1.19 3.23
CA ASN A 101 -31.70 1.58 1.82
C ASN A 101 -30.80 2.79 1.53
N GLU A 102 -30.69 3.72 2.48
CA GLU A 102 -29.73 4.83 2.43
C GLU A 102 -28.28 4.34 2.39
N ALA A 103 -27.93 3.38 3.26
CA ALA A 103 -26.59 2.79 3.26
C ALA A 103 -26.31 2.02 1.95
N ASN A 104 -27.30 1.32 1.40
CA ASN A 104 -27.18 0.60 0.14
C ASN A 104 -27.03 1.56 -1.05
N TYR A 105 -27.76 2.67 -1.04
CA TYR A 105 -27.66 3.74 -2.02
C TYR A 105 -26.26 4.39 -2.02
N GLU A 106 -25.76 4.80 -0.86
CA GLU A 106 -24.40 5.34 -0.72
C GLU A 106 -23.35 4.32 -1.20
N TYR A 107 -23.53 3.05 -0.84
CA TYR A 107 -22.66 1.95 -1.25
C TYR A 107 -22.56 1.82 -2.78
N HIS A 108 -23.69 1.77 -3.49
CA HIS A 108 -23.70 1.60 -4.95
C HIS A 108 -23.14 2.82 -5.69
N ILE A 109 -23.43 4.05 -5.22
CA ILE A 109 -22.77 5.26 -5.75
C ILE A 109 -21.25 5.13 -5.64
N ARG A 110 -20.76 4.79 -4.45
CA ARG A 110 -19.31 4.70 -4.22
C ARG A 110 -18.63 3.59 -4.99
N MET A 111 -19.30 2.46 -5.13
CA MET A 111 -18.82 1.34 -5.93
C MET A 111 -18.78 1.70 -7.41
N PHE A 112 -19.84 2.30 -7.96
CA PHE A 112 -19.88 2.74 -9.35
C PHE A 112 -18.71 3.66 -9.69
N HIS A 113 -18.48 4.71 -8.90
CA HIS A 113 -17.38 5.63 -9.17
C HIS A 113 -16.00 4.99 -9.05
N SER A 114 -15.83 4.02 -8.13
CA SER A 114 -14.60 3.25 -8.01
C SER A 114 -14.35 2.37 -9.24
N ILE A 115 -15.39 1.70 -9.74
CA ILE A 115 -15.34 0.87 -10.96
C ILE A 115 -15.07 1.75 -12.19
N LEU A 116 -15.83 2.83 -12.37
CA LEU A 116 -15.70 3.77 -13.49
C LEU A 116 -14.27 4.33 -13.58
N LYS A 117 -13.72 4.79 -12.45
CA LYS A 117 -12.33 5.28 -12.39
C LYS A 117 -11.32 4.24 -12.86
N SER A 118 -11.49 2.98 -12.42
CA SER A 118 -10.61 1.88 -12.84
C SER A 118 -10.76 1.56 -14.33
N ALA A 119 -12.00 1.53 -14.84
CA ALA A 119 -12.33 1.28 -16.24
C ALA A 119 -11.74 2.36 -17.16
N LEU A 120 -11.96 3.65 -16.87
CA LEU A 120 -11.40 4.78 -17.62
C LEU A 120 -9.87 4.69 -17.74
N ARG A 121 -9.19 4.39 -16.63
CA ARG A 121 -7.73 4.26 -16.62
C ARG A 121 -7.26 3.11 -17.51
N ARG A 122 -7.91 1.94 -17.43
CA ARG A 122 -7.55 0.77 -18.23
C ARG A 122 -7.81 1.00 -19.72
N GLU A 123 -8.95 1.61 -20.05
CA GLU A 123 -9.30 1.96 -21.43
C GLU A 123 -8.24 2.87 -22.06
N ILE A 124 -7.84 3.95 -21.37
CA ILE A 124 -6.82 4.86 -21.88
C ILE A 124 -5.45 4.18 -21.98
N GLN A 125 -5.10 3.33 -21.02
CA GLN A 125 -3.85 2.55 -21.12
C GLN A 125 -3.88 1.59 -22.31
N HIS A 126 -5.03 0.97 -22.59
CA HIS A 126 -5.21 0.10 -23.74
C HIS A 126 -5.05 0.89 -25.05
N ILE A 127 -5.71 2.05 -25.18
CA ILE A 127 -5.57 2.94 -26.35
C ILE A 127 -4.11 3.36 -26.55
N LEU A 128 -3.44 3.83 -25.49
CA LEU A 128 -2.07 4.39 -25.59
C LEU A 128 -0.97 3.33 -25.78
N ASN A 129 -1.27 2.05 -25.55
CA ASN A 129 -0.33 0.95 -25.74
C ASN A 129 -0.67 0.11 -26.99
N ASN A 130 -1.72 0.47 -27.74
CA ASN A 130 -2.07 -0.24 -28.97
C ASN A 130 -1.27 0.35 -30.14
N ASP A 131 -0.43 -0.46 -30.78
CA ASP A 131 0.43 -0.01 -31.88
C ASP A 131 -0.28 0.00 -33.24
N MET A 132 -1.46 -0.64 -33.36
CA MET A 132 -2.25 -0.67 -34.59
C MET A 132 -3.12 0.58 -34.74
N SER A 133 -2.97 1.32 -35.85
CA SER A 133 -3.65 2.62 -36.05
C SER A 133 -5.16 2.49 -36.20
N ASP A 134 -5.66 1.51 -36.95
CA ASP A 134 -7.10 1.36 -37.17
C ASP A 134 -7.83 0.98 -35.88
N ASP A 135 -7.26 0.05 -35.09
CA ASP A 135 -7.76 -0.30 -33.77
C ASP A 135 -7.75 0.90 -32.82
N ARG A 136 -6.65 1.66 -32.77
CA ARG A 136 -6.58 2.86 -31.93
C ARG A 136 -7.68 3.86 -32.27
N ARG A 137 -7.95 4.10 -33.55
CA ARG A 137 -9.00 5.04 -33.97
C ARG A 137 -10.37 4.57 -33.48
N TYR A 138 -10.70 3.31 -33.73
CA TYR A 138 -11.93 2.71 -33.22
C TYR A 138 -12.05 2.84 -31.69
N LEU A 139 -10.96 2.57 -30.96
CA LEU A 139 -10.97 2.67 -29.50
C LEU A 139 -11.10 4.12 -28.99
N ILE A 140 -10.57 5.11 -29.71
CA ILE A 140 -10.74 6.53 -29.37
C ILE A 140 -12.21 6.95 -29.55
N ASP A 141 -12.80 6.60 -30.68
CA ASP A 141 -14.20 6.93 -30.99
C ASP A 141 -15.13 6.25 -29.97
N ALA A 142 -14.89 4.96 -29.69
CA ALA A 142 -15.62 4.20 -28.68
C ALA A 142 -15.42 4.79 -27.27
N TYR A 143 -14.24 5.28 -26.91
CA TYR A 143 -14.00 5.94 -25.62
C TYR A 143 -14.89 7.18 -25.47
N ILE A 144 -14.95 8.04 -26.49
CA ILE A 144 -15.73 9.28 -26.47
C ILE A 144 -17.24 8.96 -26.34
N GLU A 145 -17.74 8.01 -27.13
CA GLU A 145 -19.13 7.55 -27.07
C GLU A 145 -19.47 6.98 -25.69
N ASN A 146 -18.66 6.03 -25.20
CA ASN A 146 -18.90 5.39 -23.90
C ASN A 146 -18.92 6.41 -22.76
N VAL A 147 -18.00 7.40 -22.75
CA VAL A 147 -18.00 8.45 -21.71
C VAL A 147 -19.28 9.27 -21.76
N ARG A 148 -19.74 9.68 -22.94
CA ARG A 148 -21.00 10.43 -23.11
C ARG A 148 -22.20 9.62 -22.63
N THR A 149 -22.29 8.35 -23.04
CA THR A 149 -23.37 7.44 -22.63
C THR A 149 -23.40 7.24 -21.12
N ILE A 150 -22.25 7.01 -20.48
CA ILE A 150 -22.16 6.85 -19.02
C ILE A 150 -22.57 8.15 -18.30
N ALA A 151 -22.13 9.31 -18.80
CA ALA A 151 -22.50 10.60 -18.25
C ALA A 151 -24.02 10.80 -18.29
N GLN A 152 -24.63 10.49 -19.43
CA GLN A 152 -26.07 10.60 -19.65
C GLN A 152 -26.84 9.65 -18.72
N HIS A 153 -26.50 8.36 -18.73
CA HIS A 153 -27.16 7.36 -17.88
C HIS A 153 -27.13 7.71 -16.39
N TYR A 154 -26.00 8.20 -15.87
CA TYR A 154 -25.92 8.60 -14.46
C TYR A 154 -26.80 9.83 -14.17
N ARG A 155 -26.79 10.82 -15.07
CA ARG A 155 -27.57 12.06 -14.92
C ARG A 155 -29.08 11.80 -15.07
N ASP A 156 -29.48 10.81 -15.84
CA ASP A 156 -30.87 10.36 -16.01
C ASP A 156 -31.44 9.66 -14.77
N LEU A 157 -30.61 9.27 -13.80
CA LEU A 157 -31.06 8.79 -12.50
C LEU A 157 -31.52 9.93 -11.57
N ARG A 158 -31.19 11.18 -11.89
CA ARG A 158 -31.53 12.35 -11.05
C ARG A 158 -33.02 12.45 -10.71
N PRO A 159 -33.97 12.28 -11.65
CA PRO A 159 -35.40 12.40 -11.34
C PRO A 159 -35.90 11.37 -10.31
N ILE A 160 -35.25 10.21 -10.21
CA ILE A 160 -35.63 9.16 -9.25
C ILE A 160 -35.37 9.64 -7.81
N VAL A 161 -34.28 10.35 -7.59
CA VAL A 161 -33.84 10.80 -6.25
C VAL A 161 -34.13 12.28 -5.97
N ASN A 162 -34.50 13.05 -6.98
CA ASN A 162 -34.93 14.44 -6.83
C ASN A 162 -36.43 14.50 -6.49
N VAL A 163 -36.81 13.85 -5.39
CA VAL A 163 -38.19 13.75 -4.92
C VAL A 163 -38.27 14.17 -3.43
N PRO A 164 -39.42 14.66 -2.94
CA PRO A 164 -39.53 15.15 -1.56
C PRO A 164 -39.29 14.09 -0.47
N THR A 165 -39.40 12.80 -0.82
CA THR A 165 -39.15 11.69 0.12
C THR A 165 -37.68 11.47 0.44
N ILE A 166 -36.77 12.05 -0.35
CA ILE A 166 -35.32 11.91 -0.20
C ILE A 166 -34.78 13.00 0.72
N GLN A 167 -34.01 12.58 1.73
CA GLN A 167 -33.27 13.50 2.60
C GLN A 167 -32.22 14.27 1.80
N LYS A 168 -31.97 15.51 2.22
CA LYS A 168 -31.00 16.39 1.54
C LYS A 168 -29.62 15.76 1.46
N GLU A 169 -29.19 15.08 2.51
CA GLU A 169 -27.90 14.40 2.61
C GLU A 169 -27.75 13.30 1.54
N MET A 170 -28.82 12.55 1.25
CA MET A 170 -28.82 11.52 0.22
C MET A 170 -28.77 12.11 -1.18
N PHE A 171 -29.46 13.24 -1.39
CA PHE A 171 -29.36 13.99 -2.64
C PHE A 171 -27.95 14.59 -2.82
N ASP A 172 -27.33 15.07 -1.76
CA ASP A 172 -25.94 15.56 -1.78
C ASP A 172 -24.96 14.46 -2.22
N TYR A 173 -25.16 13.19 -1.82
CA TYR A 173 -24.34 12.07 -2.30
C TYR A 173 -24.45 11.84 -3.81
N PHE A 174 -25.63 12.04 -4.40
CA PHE A 174 -25.79 12.03 -5.86
C PHE A 174 -24.99 13.16 -6.51
N LEU A 175 -25.10 14.38 -5.97
CA LEU A 175 -24.39 15.55 -6.50
C LEU A 175 -22.86 15.39 -6.37
N PHE A 176 -22.37 14.83 -5.26
CA PHE A 176 -20.96 14.51 -5.11
C PHE A 176 -20.49 13.47 -6.13
N GLY A 177 -21.34 12.49 -6.44
CA GLY A 177 -21.07 11.49 -7.47
C GLY A 177 -20.97 12.11 -8.87
N ASP A 178 -21.94 12.95 -9.24
CA ASP A 178 -21.96 13.68 -10.51
C ASP A 178 -20.74 14.60 -10.65
N GLU A 179 -20.42 15.39 -9.62
CA GLU A 179 -19.23 16.24 -9.59
C GLU A 179 -17.94 15.41 -9.73
N PHE A 180 -17.85 14.28 -9.02
CA PHE A 180 -16.67 13.41 -9.10
C PHE A 180 -16.53 12.75 -10.47
N MET A 181 -17.63 12.28 -11.06
CA MET A 181 -17.67 11.71 -12.41
C MET A 181 -17.20 12.72 -13.45
N SER A 182 -17.75 13.94 -13.43
CA SER A 182 -17.33 15.02 -14.34
C SER A 182 -15.84 15.34 -14.19
N ASN A 183 -15.34 15.39 -12.95
CA ASN A 183 -13.91 15.54 -12.66
C ASN A 183 -13.06 14.37 -13.20
N GLN A 184 -13.57 13.13 -13.18
CA GLN A 184 -12.88 11.97 -13.76
C GLN A 184 -12.85 12.08 -15.28
N PHE A 185 -13.97 12.42 -15.94
CA PHE A 185 -14.02 12.54 -17.40
C PHE A 185 -13.09 13.63 -17.92
N GLU A 186 -13.09 14.82 -17.31
CA GLU A 186 -12.15 15.89 -17.65
C GLU A 186 -10.69 15.43 -17.52
N GLN A 187 -10.30 14.87 -16.37
CA GLN A 187 -8.90 14.50 -16.10
C GLN A 187 -8.40 13.36 -16.99
N ASN A 188 -9.23 12.33 -17.19
CA ASN A 188 -8.88 11.15 -17.99
C ASN A 188 -8.85 11.53 -19.48
N SER A 189 -9.80 12.31 -19.98
CA SER A 189 -9.79 12.80 -21.37
C SER A 189 -8.59 13.72 -21.63
N ALA A 190 -8.24 14.60 -20.69
CA ALA A 190 -7.03 15.44 -20.79
C ALA A 190 -5.74 14.62 -20.73
N TYR A 191 -5.74 13.46 -20.04
CA TYR A 191 -4.61 12.54 -20.05
C TYR A 191 -4.49 11.81 -21.39
N LEU A 192 -5.60 11.32 -21.95
CA LEU A 192 -5.65 10.72 -23.29
C LEU A 192 -5.17 11.71 -24.36
N TYR A 193 -5.69 12.94 -24.35
CA TYR A 193 -5.31 14.02 -25.27
C TYR A 193 -3.79 14.25 -25.29
N ARG A 194 -3.16 14.37 -24.11
CA ARG A 194 -1.71 14.56 -23.99
C ARG A 194 -0.91 13.31 -24.40
N GLY A 195 -1.45 12.12 -24.09
CA GLY A 195 -0.83 10.84 -24.45
C GLY A 195 -0.78 10.65 -25.97
N LEU A 196 -1.89 10.89 -26.66
CA LEU A 196 -2.00 10.81 -28.12
C LEU A 196 -1.07 11.83 -28.79
N ARG A 197 -1.10 13.10 -28.36
CA ARG A 197 -0.20 14.14 -28.89
C ARG A 197 1.27 13.74 -28.85
N LYS A 198 1.70 13.05 -27.78
CA LYS A 198 3.09 12.65 -27.59
C LYS A 198 3.48 11.39 -28.38
N ARG A 199 2.58 10.41 -28.50
CA ARG A 199 2.90 9.08 -29.05
C ARG A 199 2.44 8.89 -30.50
N TYR A 200 1.29 9.46 -30.87
CA TYR A 200 0.62 9.21 -32.15
C TYR A 200 0.06 10.52 -32.74
N PRO A 201 0.91 11.39 -33.31
CA PRO A 201 0.48 12.70 -33.83
C PRO A 201 -0.61 12.64 -34.92
N ALA A 202 -0.56 11.65 -35.81
CA ALA A 202 -1.54 11.50 -36.90
C ALA A 202 -2.96 11.19 -36.38
N ASP A 203 -3.10 10.26 -35.44
CA ASP A 203 -4.40 9.95 -34.83
C ASP A 203 -4.87 11.09 -33.91
N PHE A 204 -3.94 11.79 -33.27
CA PHE A 204 -4.23 13.00 -32.49
C PHE A 204 -4.85 14.09 -33.36
N ASP A 205 -4.30 14.40 -34.53
CA ASP A 205 -4.82 15.48 -35.38
C ASP A 205 -6.25 15.23 -35.86
N ARG A 206 -6.64 13.96 -36.03
CA ARG A 206 -8.01 13.57 -36.40
C ARG A 206 -9.00 13.66 -35.23
N SER A 207 -8.57 13.30 -34.03
CA SER A 207 -9.46 13.14 -32.86
C SER A 207 -9.39 14.28 -31.85
N LYS A 208 -8.44 15.21 -31.99
CA LYS A 208 -8.18 16.29 -31.02
C LYS A 208 -9.41 17.14 -30.73
N ASP A 209 -10.21 17.45 -31.75
CA ASP A 209 -11.35 18.35 -31.62
C ASP A 209 -12.51 17.67 -30.90
N GLU A 210 -12.74 16.38 -31.15
CA GLU A 210 -13.78 15.61 -30.45
C GLU A 210 -13.45 15.41 -28.97
N ILE A 211 -12.20 15.06 -28.65
CA ILE A 211 -11.73 14.94 -27.26
C ILE A 211 -11.79 16.31 -26.56
N LEU A 212 -11.42 17.38 -27.26
CA LEU A 212 -11.47 18.73 -26.71
C LEU A 212 -12.92 19.19 -26.47
N ASN A 213 -13.84 18.86 -27.37
CA ASN A 213 -15.26 19.15 -27.21
C ASN A 213 -15.83 18.40 -26.00
N LEU A 214 -15.51 17.11 -25.83
CA LEU A 214 -15.89 16.36 -24.62
C LEU A 214 -15.43 17.05 -23.32
N ILE A 215 -14.20 17.56 -23.30
CA ILE A 215 -13.66 18.29 -22.14
C ILE A 215 -14.40 19.63 -21.94
N LYS A 216 -14.64 20.37 -23.02
CA LYS A 216 -15.36 21.65 -22.98
C LYS A 216 -16.80 21.48 -22.48
N ASP A 217 -17.48 20.45 -22.95
CA ASP A 217 -18.86 20.13 -22.56
C ASP A 217 -18.93 19.84 -21.05
N GLU A 218 -17.99 19.05 -20.51
CA GLU A 218 -17.90 18.80 -19.07
C GLU A 218 -17.54 20.05 -18.25
N ILE A 219 -16.69 20.93 -18.78
CA ILE A 219 -16.39 22.23 -18.12
C ILE A 219 -17.63 23.14 -18.12
N ALA A 220 -18.36 23.21 -19.23
CA ALA A 220 -19.59 23.99 -19.33
C ALA A 220 -20.66 23.45 -18.37
N TYR A 221 -20.81 22.13 -18.30
CA TYR A 221 -21.70 21.46 -17.35
C TYR A 221 -21.35 21.80 -15.89
N LYS A 222 -20.07 21.67 -15.51
CA LYS A 222 -19.61 22.02 -14.15
C LYS A 222 -19.94 23.47 -13.79
N ARG A 223 -19.71 24.42 -14.71
CA ARG A 223 -20.07 25.83 -14.51
C ARG A 223 -21.57 26.02 -14.32
N ALA A 224 -22.39 25.38 -15.16
CA ALA A 224 -23.85 25.45 -15.06
C ALA A 224 -24.39 24.88 -13.74
N LYS A 225 -23.71 23.88 -13.15
CA LYS A 225 -24.07 23.27 -11.86
C LYS A 225 -23.40 23.93 -10.64
N GLY A 226 -22.53 24.92 -10.85
CA GLY A 226 -21.78 25.58 -9.77
C GLY A 226 -20.64 24.73 -9.18
N TYR A 227 -20.18 23.70 -9.89
CA TYR A 227 -19.02 22.90 -9.49
C TYR A 227 -17.72 23.66 -9.75
N LEU A 228 -16.69 23.36 -8.95
CA LEU A 228 -15.39 24.02 -9.07
C LEU A 228 -14.68 23.60 -10.37
N VAL A 229 -14.11 24.58 -11.07
CA VAL A 229 -13.28 24.39 -12.27
C VAL A 229 -11.92 25.05 -12.07
N VAL A 230 -10.94 24.67 -12.90
CA VAL A 230 -9.62 25.31 -12.86
C VAL A 230 -9.75 26.73 -13.39
N GLU A 231 -9.27 27.71 -12.63
CA GLU A 231 -9.29 29.12 -12.98
C GLU A 231 -7.86 29.66 -13.01
N LYS A 232 -7.46 30.32 -14.11
CA LYS A 232 -6.09 30.82 -14.27
C LYS A 232 -5.75 31.86 -13.20
N ASP A 233 -6.71 32.70 -12.84
CA ASP A 233 -6.48 33.91 -12.04
C ASP A 233 -6.89 33.74 -10.56
N SER A 234 -7.28 32.52 -10.13
CA SER A 234 -7.70 32.27 -8.74
C SER A 234 -6.93 31.12 -8.10
N ALA A 235 -5.80 31.45 -7.45
CA ALA A 235 -5.01 30.49 -6.70
C ALA A 235 -5.81 29.83 -5.55
N ASP A 236 -6.71 30.59 -4.90
CA ASP A 236 -7.50 30.08 -3.78
C ASP A 236 -8.58 29.08 -4.22
N ARG A 237 -9.34 29.38 -5.28
CA ARG A 237 -10.31 28.41 -5.85
C ARG A 237 -9.63 27.14 -6.33
N ASN A 238 -8.44 27.26 -6.95
CA ASN A 238 -7.66 26.10 -7.34
C ASN A 238 -7.21 25.26 -6.13
N ARG A 239 -6.85 25.89 -5.01
CA ARG A 239 -6.51 25.19 -3.76
C ARG A 239 -7.71 24.41 -3.22
N TRP A 240 -8.89 25.03 -3.20
CA TRP A 240 -10.14 24.37 -2.80
C TRP A 240 -10.54 23.23 -3.74
N LEU A 241 -10.35 23.38 -5.05
CA LEU A 241 -10.57 22.32 -6.03
C LEU A 241 -9.67 21.11 -5.74
N VAL A 242 -8.38 21.33 -5.49
CA VAL A 242 -7.43 20.26 -5.14
C VAL A 242 -7.84 19.56 -3.84
N HIS A 243 -8.19 20.33 -2.81
CA HIS A 243 -8.67 19.78 -1.55
C HIS A 243 -9.92 18.92 -1.75
N ARG A 244 -10.93 19.44 -2.46
CA ARG A 244 -12.20 18.77 -2.74
C ARG A 244 -12.00 17.48 -3.54
N LYS A 245 -11.14 17.49 -4.58
CA LYS A 245 -10.72 16.27 -5.30
C LYS A 245 -10.07 15.24 -4.36
N GLY A 246 -9.25 15.70 -3.42
CA GLY A 246 -8.65 14.85 -2.38
C GLY A 246 -9.70 14.18 -1.48
N VAL A 247 -10.71 14.94 -1.04
CA VAL A 247 -11.84 14.44 -0.24
C VAL A 247 -12.65 13.40 -1.02
N PHE A 248 -13.03 13.69 -2.27
CA PHE A 248 -13.79 12.74 -3.08
C PHE A 248 -13.02 11.45 -3.35
N ASN A 249 -11.72 11.52 -3.65
CA ASN A 249 -10.92 10.31 -3.78
C ASN A 249 -10.96 9.46 -2.51
N LYS A 250 -10.86 10.07 -1.32
CA LYS A 250 -10.97 9.33 -0.04
C LYS A 250 -12.38 8.78 0.18
N TYR A 251 -13.41 9.55 -0.13
CA TYR A 251 -14.80 9.15 0.05
C TYR A 251 -15.17 7.97 -0.88
N PHE A 252 -15.00 8.12 -2.19
CA PHE A 252 -15.35 7.08 -3.16
C PHE A 252 -14.44 5.86 -3.06
N GLU A 253 -13.10 6.02 -3.10
CA GLU A 253 -12.19 4.87 -3.03
C GLU A 253 -12.14 4.21 -1.64
N GLY A 254 -12.52 4.96 -0.59
CA GLY A 254 -12.63 4.43 0.76
C GLY A 254 -13.60 3.27 0.89
N GLN A 255 -14.51 3.09 -0.08
CA GLN A 255 -15.44 1.96 -0.09
C GLN A 255 -14.75 0.61 -0.28
N LEU A 256 -13.56 0.61 -0.89
CA LEU A 256 -12.76 -0.61 -1.07
C LEU A 256 -11.75 -0.81 0.06
N LEU A 257 -11.51 0.21 0.90
CA LEU A 257 -10.55 0.10 2.01
C LEU A 257 -11.09 -0.86 3.07
N LEU A 258 -10.23 -1.79 3.49
CA LEU A 258 -10.57 -2.77 4.50
C LEU A 258 -10.21 -2.23 5.87
N SER A 259 -11.13 -2.38 6.82
CA SER A 259 -10.82 -2.05 8.20
C SER A 259 -9.85 -3.08 8.74
N SER A 260 -8.77 -2.60 9.36
CA SER A 260 -7.69 -3.44 9.81
C SER A 260 -7.40 -3.08 11.27
N ARG A 261 -7.73 -4.01 12.19
CA ARG A 261 -7.36 -3.86 13.61
C ARG A 261 -6.05 -4.62 13.83
N LYS A 262 -4.96 -3.87 14.04
CA LYS A 262 -3.65 -4.44 14.39
C LYS A 262 -3.68 -4.91 15.83
N LYS A 263 -3.45 -6.20 16.07
CA LYS A 263 -3.20 -6.76 17.40
C LYS A 263 -1.73 -7.20 17.46
N LYS A 264 -1.01 -6.83 18.52
CA LYS A 264 0.32 -7.38 18.79
C LYS A 264 0.19 -8.88 18.99
N GLU A 265 0.82 -9.67 18.14
CA GLU A 265 0.85 -11.13 18.24
C GLU A 265 2.06 -11.54 19.10
N GLY A 266 1.97 -12.65 19.84
CA GLY A 266 3.10 -13.14 20.64
C GLY A 266 3.22 -12.61 22.07
N LEU A 267 2.39 -11.65 22.52
CA LEU A 267 2.38 -11.21 23.94
C LEU A 267 2.14 -12.36 24.91
N PHE A 268 1.19 -13.25 24.61
CA PHE A 268 0.91 -14.43 25.44
C PHE A 268 2.11 -15.40 25.46
N MET A 269 2.75 -15.61 24.31
CA MET A 269 3.94 -16.49 24.23
C MET A 269 5.14 -15.87 24.94
N MET A 270 5.33 -14.55 24.83
CA MET A 270 6.34 -13.80 25.60
C MET A 270 6.09 -13.94 27.10
N GLN A 271 4.84 -13.82 27.55
CA GLN A 271 4.47 -14.05 28.95
C GLN A 271 4.77 -15.49 29.38
N LEU A 272 4.45 -16.49 28.55
CA LEU A 272 4.79 -17.88 28.84
C LEU A 272 6.31 -18.10 28.97
N LEU A 273 7.11 -17.50 28.07
CA LEU A 273 8.57 -17.55 28.14
C LEU A 273 9.11 -16.83 29.38
N TYR A 274 8.51 -15.70 29.75
CA TYR A 274 8.85 -14.98 30.98
C TYR A 274 8.51 -15.81 32.22
N SER A 275 7.40 -16.55 32.21
CA SER A 275 7.04 -17.49 33.26
C SER A 275 8.05 -18.64 33.36
N ILE A 276 8.48 -19.21 32.22
CA ILE A 276 9.52 -20.26 32.19
C ILE A 276 10.85 -19.72 32.73
N ALA A 277 11.27 -18.52 32.30
CA ALA A 277 12.48 -17.87 32.79
C ALA A 277 12.41 -17.61 34.31
N ALA A 278 11.27 -17.15 34.82
CA ALA A 278 11.06 -16.95 36.24
C ALA A 278 11.09 -18.28 37.02
N GLY A 279 10.48 -19.33 36.49
CA GLY A 279 10.50 -20.68 37.08
C GLY A 279 11.91 -21.25 37.18
N MET A 280 12.71 -21.16 36.12
CA MET A 280 14.11 -21.61 36.14
C MET A 280 14.94 -20.81 37.15
N ALA A 281 14.78 -19.50 37.20
CA ALA A 281 15.49 -18.67 38.18
C ALA A 281 15.07 -19.00 39.64
N MET A 282 13.78 -19.29 39.87
CA MET A 282 13.29 -19.74 41.18
C MET A 282 13.92 -21.08 41.59
N ILE A 283 13.99 -22.05 40.70
CA ILE A 283 14.59 -23.37 40.97
C ILE A 283 16.07 -23.22 41.32
N ILE A 284 16.82 -22.46 40.52
CA ILE A 284 18.26 -22.24 40.77
C ILE A 284 18.47 -21.50 42.11
N GLY A 285 17.69 -20.44 42.36
CA GLY A 285 17.77 -19.69 43.60
C GLY A 285 17.44 -20.55 44.82
N ALA A 286 16.36 -21.34 44.77
CA ALA A 286 15.97 -22.24 45.85
C ALA A 286 17.01 -23.35 46.11
N ALA A 287 17.57 -23.93 45.04
CA ALA A 287 18.63 -24.93 45.16
C ALA A 287 19.88 -24.35 45.84
N LEU A 288 20.32 -23.16 45.42
CA LEU A 288 21.44 -22.46 46.05
C LEU A 288 21.14 -22.14 47.52
N THR A 289 19.96 -21.62 47.82
CA THR A 289 19.54 -21.36 49.21
C THR A 289 19.61 -22.63 50.06
N PHE A 290 19.11 -23.76 49.55
CA PHE A 290 19.14 -25.03 50.27
C PHE A 290 20.57 -25.54 50.52
N ILE A 291 21.46 -25.42 49.52
CA ILE A 291 22.87 -25.82 49.64
C ILE A 291 23.57 -24.98 50.72
N PHE A 292 23.40 -23.65 50.69
CA PHE A 292 24.03 -22.75 51.65
C PHE A 292 23.46 -22.91 53.06
N GLN A 293 22.15 -23.14 53.18
CA GLN A 293 21.50 -23.44 54.46
C GLN A 293 22.00 -24.74 55.08
N LYS A 294 22.27 -25.77 54.27
CA LYS A 294 22.85 -27.03 54.73
C LYS A 294 24.32 -26.88 55.16
N SER A 295 25.07 -26.01 54.49
CA SER A 295 26.52 -25.84 54.73
C SER A 295 26.86 -24.88 55.87
N LEU A 296 26.08 -23.81 56.09
CA LEU A 296 26.39 -22.72 57.02
C LEU A 296 25.56 -22.77 58.32
N GLY A 297 24.72 -23.80 58.49
CA GLY A 297 23.79 -23.95 59.62
C GLY A 297 22.62 -22.96 59.57
N GLY A 298 21.71 -23.02 60.54
CA GLY A 298 20.59 -22.10 60.66
C GLY A 298 20.98 -20.76 61.30
N PHE A 299 20.53 -19.64 60.72
CA PHE A 299 20.53 -18.29 61.32
C PHE A 299 21.90 -17.67 61.68
N THR A 300 22.91 -17.79 60.79
CA THR A 300 24.19 -17.08 60.95
C THR A 300 24.25 -15.82 60.05
N ILE A 301 24.98 -14.77 60.46
CA ILE A 301 25.19 -13.55 59.65
C ILE A 301 25.71 -13.89 58.23
N PRO A 302 26.67 -14.82 58.05
CA PRO A 302 27.12 -15.26 56.73
C PRO A 302 26.01 -15.85 55.86
N LEU A 303 25.07 -16.61 56.45
CA LEU A 303 23.91 -17.13 55.72
C LEU A 303 23.00 -16.00 55.22
N TYR A 304 22.73 -14.99 56.06
CA TYR A 304 21.92 -13.85 55.66
C TYR A 304 22.52 -13.10 54.46
N VAL A 305 23.83 -12.83 54.49
CA VAL A 305 24.54 -12.22 53.37
C VAL A 305 24.47 -13.10 52.11
N ALA A 306 24.66 -14.41 52.25
CA ALA A 306 24.54 -15.35 51.13
C ALA A 306 23.13 -15.35 50.51
N LEU A 307 22.07 -15.29 51.32
CA LEU A 307 20.69 -15.21 50.83
C LEU A 307 20.41 -13.94 50.03
N VAL A 308 20.93 -12.78 50.46
CA VAL A 308 20.81 -11.52 49.71
C VAL A 308 21.51 -11.63 48.36
N ILE A 309 22.72 -12.19 48.33
CA ILE A 309 23.47 -12.40 47.08
C ILE A 309 22.73 -13.37 46.15
N ILE A 310 22.19 -14.48 46.67
CA ILE A 310 21.40 -15.44 45.90
C ILE A 310 20.15 -14.78 45.32
N TYR A 311 19.48 -13.92 46.08
CA TYR A 311 18.32 -13.16 45.60
C TYR A 311 18.70 -12.24 44.42
N MET A 312 19.79 -11.47 44.54
CA MET A 312 20.28 -10.63 43.45
C MET A 312 20.69 -11.45 42.21
N LEU A 313 21.38 -12.57 42.42
CA LEU A 313 21.84 -13.46 41.35
C LEU A 313 20.65 -14.10 40.61
N LYS A 314 19.64 -14.57 41.34
CA LYS A 314 18.38 -15.06 40.78
C LYS A 314 17.73 -14.01 39.87
N ASP A 315 17.67 -12.74 40.29
CA ASP A 315 17.09 -11.69 39.47
C ASP A 315 17.91 -11.41 38.20
N ARG A 316 19.25 -11.43 38.29
CA ARG A 316 20.12 -11.32 37.10
C ARG A 316 19.97 -12.51 36.13
N ILE A 317 19.89 -13.73 36.64
CA ILE A 317 19.65 -14.94 35.83
C ILE A 317 18.29 -14.84 35.12
N LYS A 318 17.25 -14.41 35.84
CA LYS A 318 15.91 -14.21 35.28
C LYS A 318 15.94 -13.21 34.13
N ASP A 319 16.61 -12.08 34.31
CA ASP A 319 16.72 -11.04 33.28
C ASP A 319 17.50 -11.53 32.06
N LEU A 320 18.67 -12.15 32.26
CA LEU A 320 19.46 -12.72 31.16
C LEU A 320 18.68 -13.80 30.39
N SER A 321 17.99 -14.70 31.11
CA SER A 321 17.15 -15.75 30.51
C SER A 321 16.00 -15.16 29.71
N ARG A 322 15.34 -14.10 30.21
CA ARG A 322 14.29 -13.39 29.47
C ARG A 322 14.82 -12.84 28.15
N HIS A 323 15.93 -12.11 28.17
CA HIS A 323 16.52 -11.52 26.97
C HIS A 323 16.96 -12.59 25.96
N TYR A 324 17.60 -13.67 26.44
CA TYR A 324 18.08 -14.75 25.56
C TYR A 324 16.93 -15.54 24.92
N LEU A 325 15.92 -15.93 25.69
CA LEU A 325 14.76 -16.69 25.18
C LEU A 325 13.93 -15.85 24.20
N VAL A 326 13.68 -14.59 24.52
CA VAL A 326 12.96 -13.67 23.62
C VAL A 326 13.75 -13.41 22.35
N GLY A 327 15.06 -13.17 22.44
CA GLY A 327 15.91 -12.91 21.28
C GLY A 327 16.00 -14.09 20.30
N LYS A 328 16.03 -15.34 20.80
CA LYS A 328 16.10 -16.54 19.97
C LYS A 328 14.76 -16.89 19.31
N ILE A 329 13.66 -16.57 19.98
CA ILE A 329 12.32 -16.97 19.56
C ILE A 329 11.64 -15.91 18.67
N ASN A 330 11.88 -14.61 18.88
CA ASN A 330 11.32 -13.54 18.05
C ASN A 330 11.60 -13.74 16.55
N LYS A 331 12.70 -14.40 16.18
CA LYS A 331 13.03 -14.73 14.78
C LYS A 331 12.01 -15.67 14.10
N ARG A 332 11.27 -16.48 14.85
CA ARG A 332 10.24 -17.41 14.32
C ARG A 332 8.81 -16.87 14.38
N PHE A 333 8.53 -15.90 15.24
CA PHE A 333 7.18 -15.36 15.41
C PHE A 333 6.91 -14.14 14.51
N PHE A 334 5.63 -13.84 14.33
CA PHE A 334 5.18 -12.60 13.71
C PHE A 334 4.95 -11.55 14.79
N ASP A 335 5.28 -10.30 14.50
CA ASP A 335 5.18 -9.18 15.44
C ASP A 335 3.72 -8.71 15.56
N HIS A 336 3.02 -8.67 14.42
CA HIS A 336 1.65 -8.18 14.33
C HIS A 336 0.76 -9.16 13.59
N LYS A 337 -0.46 -9.31 14.08
CA LYS A 337 -1.57 -9.95 13.36
C LYS A 337 -2.69 -8.95 13.20
N THR A 338 -3.06 -8.70 11.96
CA THR A 338 -4.14 -7.82 11.57
C THR A 338 -5.27 -8.66 11.03
N ILE A 339 -6.45 -8.58 11.63
CA ILE A 339 -7.65 -9.22 11.09
C ILE A 339 -8.22 -8.30 10.02
N ILE A 340 -8.47 -8.86 8.83
CA ILE A 340 -9.02 -8.13 7.69
C ILE A 340 -10.53 -8.30 7.71
N ARG A 341 -11.23 -7.17 7.76
CA ARG A 341 -12.69 -7.13 7.76
C ARG A 341 -13.23 -6.21 6.68
N VAL A 342 -14.36 -6.61 6.12
CA VAL A 342 -15.14 -5.78 5.19
C VAL A 342 -16.07 -4.83 5.96
N LYS A 343 -16.68 -3.90 5.24
CA LYS A 343 -17.67 -2.96 5.79
C LYS A 343 -18.89 -3.78 6.21
N GLY A 344 -19.24 -3.78 7.50
CA GLY A 344 -20.21 -4.72 8.10
C GLY A 344 -19.61 -5.67 9.16
N ASP A 345 -18.30 -5.57 9.43
CA ASP A 345 -17.53 -6.33 10.42
C ASP A 345 -17.33 -7.84 10.10
N GLU A 346 -17.73 -8.28 8.91
CA GLU A 346 -17.44 -9.64 8.46
C GLU A 346 -15.95 -9.86 8.22
N LYS A 347 -15.45 -11.00 8.70
CA LYS A 347 -14.04 -11.37 8.61
C LYS A 347 -13.77 -12.13 7.31
N ILE A 348 -12.97 -11.54 6.44
CA ILE A 348 -12.55 -12.14 5.18
C ILE A 348 -11.14 -12.75 5.21
N GLY A 349 -10.36 -12.44 6.26
CA GLY A 349 -9.00 -12.93 6.33
C GLY A 349 -8.17 -12.39 7.48
N TRP A 350 -6.86 -12.65 7.41
CA TRP A 350 -5.88 -12.06 8.30
C TRP A 350 -4.54 -11.86 7.60
N CYS A 351 -3.77 -10.92 8.12
CA CYS A 351 -2.41 -10.61 7.71
C CYS A 351 -1.48 -10.68 8.91
N LYS A 352 -0.33 -11.33 8.77
CA LYS A 352 0.73 -11.36 9.76
C LYS A 352 2.00 -10.74 9.22
N GLU A 353 2.65 -9.93 10.04
CA GLU A 353 3.83 -9.16 9.64
C GLU A 353 4.94 -9.31 10.67
N SER A 354 6.18 -9.44 10.21
CA SER A 354 7.36 -9.43 11.07
C SER A 354 8.48 -8.63 10.45
N PHE A 355 9.26 -7.96 11.30
CA PHE A 355 10.44 -7.23 10.94
C PHE A 355 11.61 -7.66 11.83
N ASP A 356 12.78 -7.89 11.22
CA ASP A 356 14.01 -8.19 11.95
C ASP A 356 15.25 -7.73 11.17
N PHE A 357 16.37 -7.57 11.87
CA PHE A 357 17.68 -7.42 11.24
C PHE A 357 18.36 -8.79 11.16
N VAL A 358 18.93 -9.09 10.00
CA VAL A 358 19.54 -10.40 9.75
C VAL A 358 20.99 -10.24 9.31
N SER A 359 21.83 -11.22 9.64
CA SER A 359 23.19 -11.30 9.12
C SER A 359 23.17 -11.83 7.68
N GLU A 360 24.19 -11.47 6.92
CA GLU A 360 24.35 -11.90 5.53
C GLU A 360 24.33 -13.43 5.38
N ASP A 361 24.97 -14.15 6.31
CA ASP A 361 25.03 -15.62 6.31
C ASP A 361 23.65 -16.29 6.45
N SER A 362 22.69 -15.59 7.06
CA SER A 362 21.33 -16.11 7.22
C SER A 362 20.44 -15.83 5.99
N VAL A 363 20.92 -15.05 5.02
CA VAL A 363 20.20 -14.76 3.79
C VAL A 363 20.35 -15.92 2.80
N PRO A 364 19.24 -16.46 2.24
CA PRO A 364 19.34 -17.57 1.30
C PRO A 364 20.22 -17.24 0.09
N LEU A 365 21.04 -18.21 -0.35
CA LEU A 365 21.94 -18.04 -1.50
C LEU A 365 21.22 -17.55 -2.77
N ARG A 366 19.98 -18.00 -3.02
CA ARG A 366 19.18 -17.51 -4.15
C ARG A 366 18.90 -16.00 -4.03
N VAL A 367 18.62 -15.48 -2.85
CA VAL A 367 18.39 -14.04 -2.61
C VAL A 367 19.69 -13.26 -2.83
N MET A 368 20.82 -13.77 -2.33
CA MET A 368 22.14 -13.17 -2.56
C MET A 368 22.51 -13.13 -4.05
N LYS A 369 22.20 -14.20 -4.80
CA LYS A 369 22.36 -14.22 -6.27
C LYS A 369 21.51 -13.14 -6.95
N HIS A 370 20.24 -12.98 -6.57
CA HIS A 370 19.38 -11.92 -7.13
C HIS A 370 19.86 -10.52 -6.75
N ARG A 371 20.37 -10.32 -5.52
CA ARG A 371 20.97 -9.05 -5.07
C ARG A 371 22.10 -8.61 -6.02
N ASN A 372 22.80 -9.55 -6.67
CA ASN A 372 23.77 -9.35 -7.74
C ASN A 372 24.66 -8.12 -7.47
N ARG A 373 25.64 -8.30 -6.58
CA ARG A 373 26.60 -7.27 -6.20
C ARG A 373 27.57 -7.03 -7.35
N SER A 374 27.75 -5.77 -7.72
CA SER A 374 28.86 -5.39 -8.59
C SER A 374 30.14 -5.32 -7.76
N ARG A 375 31.29 -5.62 -8.37
CA ARG A 375 32.60 -5.56 -7.72
C ARG A 375 32.90 -4.20 -7.06
N ILE A 376 32.34 -3.10 -7.60
CA ILE A 376 32.48 -1.74 -7.03
C ILE A 376 31.71 -1.60 -5.70
N ILE A 377 30.52 -2.18 -5.61
CA ILE A 377 29.75 -2.21 -4.35
C ILE A 377 30.42 -3.12 -3.33
N ASP A 378 31.06 -4.20 -3.78
CA ASP A 378 31.88 -5.05 -2.89
C ASP A 378 33.03 -4.24 -2.27
N ILE A 379 33.66 -3.34 -3.02
CA ILE A 379 34.72 -2.46 -2.47
C ILE A 379 34.13 -1.49 -1.43
N GLU A 380 32.96 -0.89 -1.68
CA GLU A 380 32.32 -0.01 -0.69
C GLU A 380 31.89 -0.76 0.59
N SER A 381 31.58 -2.05 0.47
CA SER A 381 31.15 -2.90 1.58
C SER A 381 32.28 -3.69 2.25
N ARG A 382 33.50 -3.69 1.69
CA ARG A 382 34.67 -4.34 2.29
C ARG A 382 34.95 -3.75 3.67
N GLY A 383 34.81 -4.59 4.70
CA GLY A 383 35.08 -4.25 6.12
C GLY A 383 33.85 -3.94 6.98
N VAL A 384 32.76 -3.40 6.41
CA VAL A 384 31.57 -2.96 7.19
C VAL A 384 30.30 -3.74 6.82
N GLY A 385 30.26 -4.36 5.63
CA GLY A 385 29.10 -5.10 5.10
C GLY A 385 27.90 -4.22 4.76
N GLU A 386 26.78 -4.82 4.34
CA GLU A 386 25.46 -4.17 4.27
C GLU A 386 24.64 -4.52 5.51
N LYS A 387 23.79 -3.61 5.97
CA LYS A 387 22.77 -3.95 6.97
C LYS A 387 21.52 -4.46 6.25
N ILE A 388 21.02 -5.60 6.68
CA ILE A 388 19.92 -6.29 5.99
C ILE A 388 18.70 -6.30 6.89
N ILE A 389 17.67 -5.57 6.47
CA ILE A 389 16.33 -5.69 7.04
C ILE A 389 15.64 -6.86 6.36
N PHE A 390 15.03 -7.73 7.16
CA PHE A 390 14.19 -8.81 6.70
C PHE A 390 12.75 -8.60 7.17
N TYR A 391 11.86 -8.38 6.22
CA TYR A 391 10.44 -8.23 6.44
C TYR A 391 9.68 -9.42 5.88
N ARG A 392 8.77 -9.99 6.67
CA ARG A 392 7.90 -11.11 6.26
C ARG A 392 6.46 -10.70 6.39
N LYS A 393 5.68 -11.00 5.36
CA LYS A 393 4.23 -10.86 5.34
C LYS A 393 3.58 -12.18 4.97
N LEU A 394 2.57 -12.56 5.72
CA LEU A 394 1.73 -13.72 5.45
C LEU A 394 0.27 -13.28 5.43
N LEU A 395 -0.38 -13.39 4.29
CA LEU A 395 -1.76 -13.00 4.08
C LEU A 395 -2.59 -14.26 3.82
N ARG A 396 -3.70 -14.42 4.54
CA ARG A 396 -4.66 -15.48 4.31
C ARG A 396 -6.04 -14.90 4.05
N LEU A 397 -6.64 -15.30 2.94
CA LEU A 397 -7.98 -14.92 2.52
C LEU A 397 -8.90 -16.14 2.49
N ASP A 398 -10.13 -15.97 2.95
CA ASP A 398 -11.21 -16.94 2.84
C ASP A 398 -12.04 -16.61 1.59
N GLN A 399 -12.11 -17.55 0.65
CA GLN A 399 -12.77 -17.33 -0.65
C GLN A 399 -14.29 -17.15 -0.48
N LYS A 400 -14.92 -17.96 0.36
CA LYS A 400 -16.38 -17.89 0.57
C LYS A 400 -16.78 -16.58 1.24
N ALA A 401 -15.99 -16.14 2.22
CA ALA A 401 -16.22 -14.86 2.87
C ALA A 401 -16.03 -13.68 1.89
N LEU A 402 -15.02 -13.76 1.00
CA LEU A 402 -14.77 -12.73 -0.02
C LEU A 402 -15.94 -12.62 -1.01
N ASP A 403 -16.42 -13.75 -1.52
CA ASP A 403 -17.54 -13.79 -2.49
C ASP A 403 -18.84 -13.26 -1.87
N ASN A 404 -19.12 -13.61 -0.62
CA ASN A 404 -20.34 -13.18 0.08
C ASN A 404 -20.34 -11.69 0.47
N SER A 405 -19.16 -11.08 0.65
CA SER A 405 -19.03 -9.75 1.25
C SER A 405 -19.59 -8.61 0.37
N TYR A 406 -19.63 -8.79 -0.96
CA TYR A 406 -20.03 -7.73 -1.90
C TYR A 406 -21.09 -8.15 -2.92
N GLY A 407 -21.64 -9.37 -2.78
CA GLY A 407 -22.88 -9.90 -3.37
C GLY A 407 -23.14 -9.64 -4.86
N SER A 408 -23.38 -8.38 -5.21
CA SER A 408 -23.62 -7.86 -6.56
C SER A 408 -22.35 -7.72 -7.42
N TYR A 409 -21.17 -7.71 -6.82
CA TYR A 409 -19.90 -7.50 -7.55
C TYR A 409 -18.90 -8.64 -7.35
N ASN A 410 -18.34 -9.14 -8.45
CA ASN A 410 -17.32 -10.18 -8.44
C ASN A 410 -15.95 -9.60 -8.03
N ILE A 411 -15.55 -9.85 -6.78
CA ILE A 411 -14.27 -9.41 -6.22
C ILE A 411 -13.27 -10.55 -6.26
N THR A 412 -12.14 -10.33 -6.91
CA THR A 412 -11.12 -11.38 -7.15
C THR A 412 -10.05 -11.48 -6.06
N GLY A 413 -9.98 -10.51 -5.14
CA GLY A 413 -8.97 -10.51 -4.09
C GLY A 413 -8.73 -9.15 -3.44
N VAL A 414 -7.50 -8.95 -2.95
CA VAL A 414 -7.11 -7.71 -2.25
C VAL A 414 -5.82 -7.13 -2.81
N VAL A 415 -5.69 -5.80 -2.74
CA VAL A 415 -4.45 -5.07 -3.00
C VAL A 415 -3.90 -4.54 -1.69
N ASP A 416 -2.64 -4.83 -1.42
CA ASP A 416 -1.88 -4.19 -0.36
C ASP A 416 -1.04 -3.05 -0.94
N ILE A 417 -1.34 -1.84 -0.48
CA ILE A 417 -0.61 -0.62 -0.83
C ILE A 417 0.30 -0.30 0.34
N ILE A 418 1.57 -0.64 0.20
CA ILE A 418 2.60 -0.34 1.17
C ILE A 418 3.27 0.97 0.79
N ARG A 419 3.33 1.91 1.73
CA ARG A 419 4.14 3.12 1.64
C ARG A 419 5.33 2.97 2.55
N PHE A 420 6.53 3.03 1.97
CA PHE A 420 7.79 2.98 2.69
C PHE A 420 8.47 4.35 2.64
N ASN A 421 8.54 5.01 3.80
CA ASN A 421 9.14 6.33 3.95
C ASN A 421 10.63 6.22 4.28
N VAL A 422 11.48 6.90 3.51
CA VAL A 422 12.94 6.86 3.68
C VAL A 422 13.49 8.07 4.45
N SER A 423 12.65 8.89 5.09
CA SER A 423 13.08 10.13 5.76
C SER A 423 14.12 9.88 6.85
N ARG A 424 14.04 8.77 7.58
CA ARG A 424 15.05 8.40 8.58
C ARG A 424 16.37 7.94 7.97
N PHE A 425 16.32 7.38 6.76
CA PHE A 425 17.48 6.86 6.04
C PHE A 425 18.34 7.99 5.45
N ILE A 426 17.74 9.16 5.21
CA ILE A 426 18.43 10.31 4.61
C ILE A 426 19.10 11.24 5.62
N GLN A 427 18.80 11.12 6.92
CA GLN A 427 19.26 12.06 7.96
C GLN A 427 20.78 12.08 8.11
N LYS A 428 21.43 10.94 7.88
CA LYS A 428 22.88 10.75 8.02
C LYS A 428 23.62 10.75 6.68
N MET A 429 22.97 11.19 5.60
CA MET A 429 23.59 11.28 4.29
C MET A 429 24.44 12.54 4.15
N ASP A 430 25.48 12.43 3.34
CA ASP A 430 26.32 13.57 2.97
C ASP A 430 25.56 14.58 2.11
N ASN A 431 26.17 15.75 1.90
CA ASN A 431 25.65 16.72 0.96
C ASN A 431 25.57 16.10 -0.46
N PRO A 432 24.42 16.27 -1.14
CA PRO A 432 24.18 15.61 -2.42
C PRO A 432 25.01 16.22 -3.55
N GLU A 433 25.47 17.47 -3.43
CA GLU A 433 26.23 18.16 -4.46
C GLU A 433 27.72 18.02 -4.17
N ILE A 434 28.42 17.35 -5.07
CA ILE A 434 29.87 17.19 -5.05
C ILE A 434 30.42 17.93 -6.26
N PRO A 435 31.37 18.88 -6.07
CA PRO A 435 32.01 19.53 -7.20
C PRO A 435 32.85 18.50 -7.99
N LEU A 436 32.58 18.43 -9.28
CA LEU A 436 33.37 17.69 -10.27
C LEU A 436 34.08 18.71 -11.15
N TYR A 437 35.32 18.43 -11.52
CA TYR A 437 36.08 19.27 -12.43
C TYR A 437 36.25 18.48 -13.73
N TYR A 438 35.85 19.08 -14.84
CA TYR A 438 36.12 18.53 -16.16
C TYR A 438 37.00 19.51 -16.93
N LEU A 439 37.96 18.96 -17.65
CA LEU A 439 38.84 19.74 -18.51
C LEU A 439 38.11 19.96 -19.84
N ASN A 440 37.90 21.22 -20.18
CA ASN A 440 37.37 21.65 -21.48
C ASN A 440 38.49 22.44 -22.19
N ASP A 441 39.09 21.83 -23.21
CA ASP A 441 40.34 22.27 -23.82
C ASP A 441 41.46 22.47 -22.77
N ASP A 442 41.77 23.71 -22.39
CA ASP A 442 42.80 24.10 -21.42
C ASP A 442 42.24 24.70 -20.11
N GLU A 443 40.91 24.78 -19.96
CA GLU A 443 40.26 25.34 -18.77
C GLU A 443 39.53 24.26 -17.94
N PHE A 444 39.67 24.34 -16.61
CA PHE A 444 38.90 23.49 -15.70
C PHE A 444 37.54 24.12 -15.41
N GLU A 445 36.50 23.49 -15.90
CA GLU A 445 35.12 23.87 -15.59
C GLU A 445 34.57 23.03 -14.42
N LYS A 446 33.85 23.70 -13.53
CA LYS A 446 33.23 23.07 -12.35
C LYS A 446 31.79 22.65 -12.65
N LEU A 447 31.55 21.35 -12.59
CA LEU A 447 30.23 20.74 -12.64
C LEU A 447 29.78 20.30 -11.25
N SER A 448 28.47 20.23 -11.02
CA SER A 448 27.92 19.66 -9.79
C SER A 448 27.51 18.21 -10.03
N GLY A 449 28.29 17.27 -9.51
CA GLY A 449 27.94 15.85 -9.45
C GLY A 449 26.94 15.58 -8.34
N GLU A 450 26.02 14.64 -8.56
CA GLU A 450 25.04 14.24 -7.56
C GLU A 450 25.44 12.94 -6.85
N LYS A 451 25.73 13.02 -5.54
CA LYS A 451 25.93 11.85 -4.69
C LYS A 451 24.59 11.16 -4.44
N VAL A 452 24.55 9.86 -4.69
CA VAL A 452 23.38 9.01 -4.47
C VAL A 452 23.75 7.76 -3.70
N TYR A 453 22.77 7.22 -2.97
CA TYR A 453 22.88 5.96 -2.25
C TYR A 453 21.91 4.94 -2.86
N PHE A 454 22.34 3.69 -2.87
CA PHE A 454 21.61 2.58 -3.47
C PHE A 454 21.10 1.63 -2.38
N MET A 455 19.78 1.55 -2.22
CA MET A 455 19.14 0.52 -1.40
C MET A 455 18.54 -0.53 -2.31
N ASN A 456 18.91 -1.80 -2.11
CA ASN A 456 18.39 -2.89 -2.93
C ASN A 456 17.28 -3.59 -2.16
N MET A 457 16.15 -3.82 -2.83
CA MET A 457 15.01 -4.53 -2.30
C MET A 457 14.82 -5.81 -3.11
N VAL A 458 14.97 -6.96 -2.46
CA VAL A 458 14.67 -8.26 -3.06
C VAL A 458 13.39 -8.81 -2.46
N LEU A 459 12.40 -9.07 -3.30
CA LEU A 459 11.11 -9.63 -2.96
C LEU A 459 11.07 -11.09 -3.37
N ARG A 460 10.60 -11.95 -2.48
CA ARG A 460 10.23 -13.33 -2.79
C ARG A 460 8.75 -13.51 -2.53
N PHE A 461 8.04 -13.83 -3.59
CA PHE A 461 6.64 -14.19 -3.60
C PHE A 461 6.52 -15.70 -3.53
N LYS A 462 5.65 -16.20 -2.64
CA LYS A 462 5.26 -17.60 -2.62
C LYS A 462 3.73 -17.67 -2.56
N LEU A 463 3.15 -18.30 -3.56
CA LEU A 463 1.75 -18.69 -3.61
C LEU A 463 1.72 -20.19 -3.81
N ASP A 464 1.31 -20.93 -2.78
CA ASP A 464 1.37 -22.40 -2.76
C ASP A 464 2.77 -22.92 -3.13
N ASP A 465 2.93 -23.58 -4.28
CA ASP A 465 4.20 -24.14 -4.76
C ASP A 465 4.98 -23.21 -5.70
N GLU A 466 4.33 -22.14 -6.19
CA GLU A 466 4.97 -21.18 -7.09
C GLU A 466 5.80 -20.17 -6.28
N THR A 467 7.07 -20.03 -6.64
CA THR A 467 7.97 -19.04 -6.04
C THR A 467 8.54 -18.13 -7.12
N ALA A 468 8.35 -16.82 -6.96
CA ALA A 468 8.94 -15.81 -7.84
C ALA A 468 9.82 -14.85 -7.05
N TYR A 469 10.87 -14.35 -7.71
CA TYR A 469 11.76 -13.33 -7.17
C TYR A 469 11.71 -12.07 -8.01
N ARG A 470 11.81 -10.92 -7.36
CA ARG A 470 11.91 -9.61 -8.01
C ARG A 470 12.93 -8.76 -7.28
N ARG A 471 13.72 -7.99 -8.03
CA ARG A 471 14.66 -7.03 -7.48
C ARG A 471 14.28 -5.62 -7.90
N TYR A 472 14.34 -4.73 -6.93
CA TYR A 472 14.22 -3.30 -7.12
C TYR A 472 15.44 -2.60 -6.54
N ARG A 473 15.86 -1.52 -7.19
CA ARG A 473 16.90 -0.62 -6.69
C ARG A 473 16.27 0.75 -6.45
N ILE A 474 16.31 1.18 -5.19
CA ILE A 474 15.83 2.49 -4.76
C ILE A 474 17.05 3.41 -4.71
N ILE A 475 17.00 4.50 -5.49
CA ILE A 475 18.08 5.47 -5.66
C ILE A 475 17.64 6.77 -5.03
N PHE A 476 18.36 7.23 -4.03
CA PHE A 476 17.96 8.36 -3.22
C PHE A 476 19.16 9.07 -2.60
N ASN A 477 18.97 10.32 -2.22
CA ASN A 477 19.96 11.13 -1.53
C ASN A 477 19.28 12.01 -0.48
N ARG A 478 20.02 12.96 0.10
CA ARG A 478 19.50 13.87 1.14
C ARG A 478 18.31 14.72 0.67
N ARG A 479 18.14 14.95 -0.63
CA ARG A 479 16.97 15.63 -1.21
C ARG A 479 15.77 14.70 -1.40
N GLY A 480 15.90 13.40 -1.19
CA GLY A 480 14.82 12.42 -1.33
C GLY A 480 15.09 11.37 -2.40
N ILE A 481 14.02 10.67 -2.79
CA ILE A 481 14.05 9.59 -3.76
C ILE A 481 14.15 10.16 -5.17
N LYS A 482 15.10 9.65 -5.94
CA LYS A 482 15.33 10.03 -7.34
C LYS A 482 14.59 9.12 -8.29
N LYS A 483 14.75 7.81 -8.10
CA LYS A 483 14.09 6.81 -8.93
C LYS A 483 14.04 5.46 -8.23
N VAL A 484 13.12 4.62 -8.71
CA VAL A 484 13.11 3.19 -8.42
C VAL A 484 13.23 2.44 -9.73
N GLU A 485 14.16 1.51 -9.81
CA GLU A 485 14.42 0.69 -10.98
C GLU A 485 14.09 -0.77 -10.68
N LYS A 486 13.37 -1.43 -11.58
CA LYS A 486 13.25 -2.89 -11.59
C LYS A 486 14.49 -3.44 -12.30
N VAL A 487 15.25 -4.31 -11.61
CA VAL A 487 16.56 -4.81 -12.07
C VAL A 487 16.48 -6.27 -12.43
#